data_AF-A0A482VPQ1-F1
#
_entry.id   AF-A0A482VPQ1-F1
#
_cell.length_a   1.000
_cell.length_b   1.000
_cell.length_c   1.000
_cell.angle_alpha   90.00
_cell.angle_beta   90.00
_cell.angle_gamma   90.00
#
_symmetry.space_group_name_H-M   'P 1'
#
loop_
_entity.id
_entity.type
_entity.pdbx_description
1 polymer ?
#
loop_
_entity_poly.entity_id
_entity_poly.type
_entity_poly.pdbx_seq_one_letter_code
_entity_poly.pdbx_strand_id
1 'polypeptide(L)'
;MDRFLLESPLQPIAVSFLYLVFIYKIGPKLMENRKPFDLRKIIIAYNISQIVTNVVLFKMFFNVAPHLNILCSPSADLSNNSTATLMLKPHYYYTLLKYYDLTETIFFVLRKKRRQISYLHVHHHIGMLAAAWISCKYFPGGQALYVGLYNTFVHTVMYCYYLLTAWNSDYGRGAWWKKYITLMQ
;
A
#
# COMPACT_ATOMS: atom_id res chain seq x y z
N MET A 1 4.65 9.00 -20.53
CA MET A 1 4.39 9.11 -19.08
C MET A 1 5.71 8.83 -18.40
N ASP A 2 6.35 9.86 -17.87
CA ASP A 2 7.65 9.73 -17.21
C ASP A 2 7.48 8.91 -15.93
N ARG A 3 8.09 7.72 -15.91
CA ARG A 3 7.88 6.72 -14.85
C ARG A 3 8.84 6.96 -13.69
N PHE A 4 8.65 8.09 -13.01
CA PHE A 4 9.39 8.43 -11.80
C PHE A 4 9.30 7.26 -10.80
N LEU A 5 10.44 6.82 -10.25
CA LEU A 5 10.60 5.63 -9.36
C LEU A 5 10.61 4.24 -10.01
N LEU A 6 10.56 4.12 -11.34
CA LEU A 6 10.72 2.83 -12.06
C LEU A 6 11.99 2.76 -12.91
N GLU A 7 12.90 3.72 -12.77
CA GLU A 7 14.08 3.80 -13.63
C GLU A 7 15.14 2.76 -13.24
N SER A 8 15.42 2.67 -11.94
CA SER A 8 16.48 1.82 -11.38
C SER A 8 16.01 1.03 -10.16
N PRO A 9 16.41 -0.25 -10.02
CA PRO A 9 16.12 -1.05 -8.83
C PRO A 9 16.76 -0.47 -7.57
N LEU A 10 17.75 0.43 -7.71
CA LEU A 10 18.36 1.12 -6.58
C LEU A 10 17.34 1.99 -5.82
N GLN A 11 16.30 2.49 -6.49
CA GLN A 11 15.27 3.34 -5.87
C GLN A 11 14.45 2.59 -4.80
N PRO A 12 13.74 1.47 -5.11
CA PRO A 12 13.02 0.71 -4.08
C PRO A 12 13.95 0.12 -3.00
N ILE A 13 15.18 -0.26 -3.35
CA ILE A 13 16.16 -0.77 -2.39
C ILE A 13 16.58 0.33 -1.41
N ALA A 14 16.96 1.51 -1.91
CA ALA A 14 17.35 2.64 -1.07
C ALA A 14 16.22 3.08 -0.16
N VAL A 15 14.99 3.20 -0.69
CA VAL A 15 13.82 3.55 0.13
C VAL A 15 13.56 2.49 1.20
N SER A 16 13.60 1.20 0.86
CA SER A 16 13.40 0.12 1.84
C SER A 16 14.48 0.13 2.93
N PHE A 17 15.73 0.39 2.57
CA PHE A 17 16.83 0.50 3.52
C PHE A 17 16.64 1.71 4.46
N LEU A 18 16.37 2.89 3.91
CA LEU A 18 16.11 4.11 4.69
C LEU A 18 14.92 3.93 5.63
N TYR A 19 13.86 3.30 5.12
CA TYR A 19 12.68 2.93 5.89
C TYR A 19 13.04 2.02 7.08
N LEU A 20 13.79 0.94 6.86
CA LEU A 20 14.25 0.02 7.92
C LEU A 20 15.10 0.74 8.98
N VAL A 21 16.04 1.57 8.53
CA VAL A 21 16.89 2.38 9.42
C VAL A 21 16.05 3.35 10.24
N PHE A 22 15.03 3.98 9.63
CA PHE A 22 14.13 4.87 10.33
C PHE A 22 13.31 4.14 11.40
N ILE A 23 12.65 3.04 11.06
CA ILE A 23 11.76 2.34 12.00
C ILE A 23 12.51 1.67 13.14
N TYR A 24 13.71 1.14 12.91
CA TYR A 24 14.44 0.37 13.93
C TYR A 24 15.46 1.21 14.71
N LYS A 25 16.06 2.23 14.11
CA LYS A 25 17.13 3.02 14.74
C LYS A 25 16.77 4.49 14.96
N ILE A 26 16.52 5.24 13.88
CA ILE A 26 16.44 6.71 13.95
C ILE A 26 15.18 7.16 14.70
N GLY A 27 13.99 6.81 14.21
CA GLY A 27 12.73 7.24 14.79
C GLY A 27 12.57 6.85 16.28
N PRO A 28 12.95 5.63 16.70
CA PRO A 28 12.93 5.23 18.10
C PRO A 28 13.84 6.06 18.99
N LYS A 29 15.08 6.33 18.53
CA LYS A 29 16.05 7.18 19.23
C LYS A 29 15.55 8.63 19.34
N LEU A 30 14.95 9.16 18.28
CA LEU A 30 14.34 10.50 18.29
C LEU A 30 13.15 10.61 19.25
N MET A 31 12.40 9.51 19.42
CA MET A 31 11.22 9.46 20.28
C MET A 31 11.53 9.06 21.71
N GLU A 32 12.72 8.57 22.05
CA GLU A 32 13.07 8.03 23.37
C GLU A 32 12.65 8.97 24.51
N ASN A 33 13.12 10.22 24.45
CA ASN A 33 12.85 11.26 25.45
C ASN A 33 11.62 12.13 25.15
N ARG A 34 10.78 11.76 24.18
CA ARG A 34 9.58 12.51 23.80
C ARG A 34 8.30 11.78 24.20
N LYS A 35 7.26 12.53 24.54
CA LYS A 35 5.90 11.97 24.69
C LYS A 35 5.37 11.53 23.31
N PRO A 36 4.50 10.49 23.23
CA PRO A 36 3.90 10.09 21.96
C PRO A 36 3.12 11.26 21.36
N PHE A 37 3.30 11.52 20.07
CA PHE A 37 2.58 12.60 19.40
C PHE A 37 1.09 12.29 19.25
N ASP A 38 0.25 13.29 19.46
CA ASP A 38 -1.16 13.21 19.06
C ASP A 38 -1.30 13.57 17.58
N LEU A 39 -1.29 12.52 16.74
CA LEU A 39 -1.43 12.63 15.30
C LEU A 39 -2.84 12.28 14.83
N ARG A 40 -3.86 12.33 15.69
CA ARG A 40 -5.21 11.84 15.36
C ARG A 40 -5.78 12.48 14.09
N LYS A 41 -5.72 13.81 13.96
CA LYS A 41 -6.20 14.55 12.77
C LYS A 41 -5.45 14.15 11.51
N ILE A 42 -4.13 13.99 11.61
CA ILE A 42 -3.26 13.58 10.50
C ILE A 42 -3.59 12.16 10.05
N ILE A 43 -3.81 11.24 11.01
CA ILE A 43 -4.19 9.85 10.72
C ILE A 43 -5.57 9.76 10.08
N ILE A 44 -6.54 10.58 10.53
CA ILE A 44 -7.86 10.67 9.89
C ILE A 44 -7.69 11.11 8.43
N ALA A 45 -6.93 12.18 8.18
CA ALA A 45 -6.67 12.66 6.82
C ALA A 45 -5.95 11.60 5.96
N TYR A 46 -4.95 10.91 6.52
CA TYR A 46 -4.24 9.81 5.87
C TYR A 46 -5.15 8.63 5.54
N ASN A 47 -6.03 8.23 6.45
CA ASN A 47 -6.96 7.13 6.19
C ASN A 47 -7.96 7.51 5.10
N ILE A 48 -8.44 8.77 5.07
CA ILE A 48 -9.31 9.27 3.99
C ILE A 48 -8.57 9.26 2.65
N SER A 49 -7.33 9.77 2.59
CA SER A 49 -6.54 9.76 1.35
C SER A 49 -6.25 8.35 0.86
N GLN A 50 -5.97 7.42 1.78
CA GLN A 50 -5.81 6.00 1.50
C GLN A 50 -7.08 5.37 0.93
N ILE A 51 -8.26 5.62 1.54
CA ILE A 51 -9.55 5.14 1.01
C ILE A 51 -9.77 5.66 -0.41
N VAL A 52 -9.63 6.96 -0.63
CA VAL A 52 -9.85 7.58 -1.95
C VAL A 52 -8.89 6.98 -2.99
N THR A 53 -7.60 6.86 -2.65
CA THR A 53 -6.59 6.32 -3.57
C THR A 53 -6.86 4.87 -3.92
N ASN A 54 -7.21 4.03 -2.93
CA ASN A 54 -7.53 2.63 -3.15
C ASN A 54 -8.82 2.45 -3.95
N VAL A 55 -9.86 3.26 -3.73
CA VAL A 55 -11.11 3.22 -4.53
C VAL A 55 -10.84 3.61 -5.99
N VAL A 56 -10.05 4.65 -6.23
CA VAL A 56 -9.67 5.07 -7.58
C VAL A 56 -8.90 3.95 -8.29
N LEU A 57 -7.90 3.37 -7.63
CA LEU A 57 -7.13 2.26 -8.20
C LEU A 57 -7.98 1.01 -8.41
N PHE A 58 -8.85 0.66 -7.48
CA PHE A 58 -9.79 -0.45 -7.62
C PHE A 58 -10.64 -0.26 -8.87
N LYS A 59 -11.21 0.93 -9.09
CA LYS A 59 -11.98 1.25 -10.29
C LYS A 59 -11.13 1.09 -11.56
N MET A 60 -9.88 1.54 -11.54
CA MET A 60 -8.99 1.38 -12.69
C MET A 60 -8.69 -0.10 -12.98
N PHE A 61 -8.37 -0.91 -11.96
CA PHE A 61 -8.17 -2.35 -12.13
C PHE A 61 -9.45 -3.06 -12.56
N PHE A 62 -10.61 -2.65 -12.04
CA PHE A 62 -11.90 -3.22 -12.40
C PHE A 62 -12.24 -2.96 -13.87
N ASN A 63 -11.90 -1.78 -14.39
CA ASN A 63 -12.04 -1.48 -15.82
C ASN A 63 -11.09 -2.28 -16.72
N VAL A 64 -9.97 -2.76 -16.17
CA VAL A 64 -9.03 -3.62 -16.88
C VAL A 64 -9.48 -5.09 -16.85
N ALA A 65 -10.17 -5.52 -15.81
CA ALA A 65 -10.55 -6.91 -15.56
C ALA A 65 -11.27 -7.61 -16.74
N PRO A 66 -12.20 -6.97 -17.48
CA PRO A 66 -12.84 -7.59 -18.66
C PRO A 66 -11.87 -7.91 -19.80
N HIS A 67 -10.69 -7.28 -19.82
CA HIS A 67 -9.64 -7.51 -20.81
C HIS A 67 -8.62 -8.57 -20.35
N LEU A 68 -8.82 -9.17 -19.18
CA LEU A 68 -7.96 -10.18 -18.60
C LEU A 68 -8.65 -11.54 -18.60
N ASN A 69 -7.91 -12.58 -18.97
CA ASN A 69 -8.33 -13.94 -18.77
C ASN A 69 -8.02 -14.38 -17.32
N ILE A 70 -9.00 -14.97 -16.63
CA ILE A 70 -8.88 -15.36 -15.22
C ILE A 70 -7.82 -16.46 -15.02
N LEU A 71 -7.67 -17.36 -15.99
CA LEU A 71 -6.70 -18.46 -15.94
C LEU A 71 -5.29 -18.03 -16.33
N CYS A 72 -5.15 -17.41 -17.50
CA CYS A 72 -3.86 -16.98 -18.03
C CYS A 72 -4.03 -15.67 -18.80
N SER A 73 -3.54 -14.58 -18.21
CA SER A 73 -3.43 -13.29 -18.89
C SER A 73 -1.98 -13.04 -19.26
N PRO A 74 -1.65 -12.94 -20.57
CA PRO A 74 -0.31 -12.56 -20.98
C PRO A 74 0.01 -11.15 -20.48
N SER A 75 1.31 -10.83 -20.39
CA SER A 75 1.75 -9.45 -20.14
C SER A 75 1.21 -8.52 -21.23
N ALA A 76 1.03 -7.25 -20.89
CA ALA A 76 0.53 -6.23 -21.79
C ALA A 76 1.38 -6.18 -23.07
N ASP A 77 0.72 -6.30 -24.21
CA ASP A 77 1.36 -6.10 -25.51
C ASP A 77 1.69 -4.61 -25.67
N LEU A 78 2.97 -4.28 -25.57
CA LEU A 78 3.49 -2.92 -25.65
C LEU A 78 3.39 -2.33 -27.06
N SER A 79 3.09 -3.13 -28.09
CA SER A 79 2.87 -2.64 -29.45
C SER A 79 1.50 -1.94 -29.62
N ASN A 80 0.52 -2.31 -28.79
CA ASN A 80 -0.81 -1.71 -28.80
C ASN A 80 -0.92 -0.58 -27.76
N ASN A 81 -0.78 0.66 -28.21
CA ASN A 81 -0.74 1.82 -27.33
C ASN A 81 -1.97 1.99 -26.43
N SER A 82 -3.18 1.60 -26.85
CA SER A 82 -4.39 1.80 -26.03
C SER A 82 -4.48 0.79 -24.89
N THR A 83 -4.35 -0.50 -25.18
CA THR A 83 -4.41 -1.58 -24.19
C THR A 83 -3.21 -1.55 -23.26
N ALA A 84 -2.01 -1.28 -23.78
CA ALA A 84 -0.80 -1.12 -22.97
C ALA A 84 -0.97 0.01 -21.95
N THR A 85 -1.47 1.18 -22.38
CA THR A 85 -1.68 2.31 -21.48
C THR A 85 -2.74 2.00 -20.41
N LEU A 86 -3.83 1.34 -20.80
CA LEU A 86 -4.90 0.93 -19.90
C LEU A 86 -4.40 0.02 -18.77
N MET A 87 -3.48 -0.91 -19.07
CA MET A 87 -2.91 -1.83 -18.08
C MET A 87 -1.75 -1.24 -17.28
N LEU A 88 -0.86 -0.47 -17.93
CA LEU A 88 0.34 0.10 -17.31
C LEU A 88 0.02 1.18 -16.28
N LYS A 89 -0.98 2.02 -16.57
CA LYS A 89 -1.32 3.17 -15.74
C LYS A 89 -1.74 2.76 -14.31
N PRO A 90 -2.71 1.85 -14.09
CA PRO A 90 -3.06 1.41 -12.73
C PRO A 90 -1.91 0.68 -12.05
N HIS A 91 -1.12 -0.09 -12.78
CA HIS A 91 0.06 -0.79 -12.25
C HIS A 91 1.09 0.18 -11.66
N TYR A 92 1.38 1.25 -12.40
CA TYR A 92 2.31 2.29 -11.95
C TYR A 92 1.81 3.03 -10.70
N TYR A 93 0.54 3.47 -10.71
CA TYR A 93 -0.04 4.14 -9.53
C TYR A 93 -0.13 3.20 -8.32
N TYR A 94 -0.33 1.90 -8.53
CA TYR A 94 -0.27 0.91 -7.47
C TYR A 94 1.14 0.76 -6.89
N THR A 95 2.19 0.80 -7.71
CA THR A 95 3.57 0.86 -7.20
C THR A 95 3.79 2.11 -6.34
N LEU A 96 3.32 3.28 -6.78
CA LEU A 96 3.38 4.51 -5.99
C LEU A 96 2.59 4.40 -4.66
N LEU A 97 1.43 3.75 -4.68
CA LEU A 97 0.66 3.47 -3.47
C LEU A 97 1.48 2.63 -2.47
N LYS A 98 2.21 1.60 -2.92
CA LYS A 98 3.05 0.80 -2.01
C LYS A 98 4.18 1.59 -1.36
N TYR A 99 4.73 2.61 -2.03
CA TYR A 99 5.64 3.57 -1.40
C TYR A 99 4.91 4.41 -0.34
N TYR A 100 3.69 4.87 -0.65
CA TYR A 100 2.88 5.67 0.27
C TYR A 100 2.49 4.89 1.54
N ASP A 101 2.19 3.60 1.41
CA ASP A 101 1.84 2.70 2.52
C ASP A 101 2.94 2.64 3.60
N LEU A 102 4.21 2.85 3.25
CA LEU A 102 5.32 2.89 4.22
C LEU A 102 5.15 4.02 5.24
N THR A 103 4.39 5.07 4.91
CA THR A 103 4.13 6.21 5.80
C THR A 103 3.34 5.79 7.05
N GLU A 104 2.53 4.73 6.96
CA GLU A 104 1.75 4.22 8.10
C GLU A 104 2.65 3.87 9.28
N THR A 105 3.80 3.25 9.01
CA THR A 105 4.69 2.76 10.07
C THR A 105 5.48 3.90 10.69
N ILE A 106 5.70 5.00 9.95
CA ILE A 106 6.22 6.25 10.50
C ILE A 106 5.26 6.77 11.59
N PHE A 107 3.94 6.74 11.36
CA PHE A 107 2.97 7.12 12.40
C PHE A 107 3.02 6.19 13.61
N PHE A 108 3.25 4.88 13.43
CA PHE A 108 3.42 3.95 14.56
C PHE A 108 4.64 4.29 15.41
N VAL A 109 5.75 4.66 14.78
CA VAL A 109 6.96 5.09 15.50
C VAL A 109 6.70 6.38 16.28
N LEU A 110 6.14 7.40 15.64
CA LEU A 110 5.86 8.71 16.26
C LEU A 110 4.82 8.64 17.39
N ARG A 111 3.92 7.65 17.37
CA ARG A 111 2.94 7.40 18.44
C ARG A 111 3.43 6.42 19.51
N LYS A 112 4.68 5.97 19.43
CA LYS A 112 5.26 4.91 20.28
C LYS A 112 4.42 3.62 20.31
N LYS A 113 3.73 3.28 19.21
CA LYS A 113 2.90 2.07 19.10
C LYS A 113 3.70 0.88 18.54
N ARG A 114 4.81 0.53 19.20
CA ARG A 114 5.75 -0.51 18.74
C ARG A 114 5.12 -1.87 18.51
N ARG A 115 4.10 -2.23 19.29
CA ARG A 115 3.35 -3.49 19.13
C ARG A 115 2.71 -3.63 17.74
N GLN A 116 2.44 -2.53 17.03
CA GLN A 116 1.88 -2.56 15.67
C GLN A 116 2.96 -2.82 14.60
N ILE A 117 4.24 -2.58 14.91
CA ILE A 117 5.37 -2.81 14.01
C ILE A 117 5.86 -4.26 14.22
N SER A 118 5.06 -5.23 13.78
CA SER A 118 5.42 -6.65 13.84
C SER A 118 6.34 -7.05 12.69
N TYR A 119 7.02 -8.20 12.82
CA TYR A 119 7.82 -8.78 11.74
C TYR A 119 6.99 -8.97 10.46
N LEU A 120 5.78 -9.53 10.60
CA LEU A 120 4.86 -9.77 9.49
C LEU A 120 4.52 -8.46 8.77
N HIS A 121 4.21 -7.41 9.51
CA HIS A 121 3.88 -6.10 8.95
C HIS A 121 5.05 -5.54 8.13
N VAL A 122 6.26 -5.49 8.71
CA VAL A 122 7.44 -4.95 8.01
C VAL A 122 7.81 -5.78 6.78
N HIS A 123 7.81 -7.12 6.92
CA HIS A 123 8.11 -8.04 5.82
C HIS A 123 7.09 -7.90 4.69
N HIS A 124 5.79 -7.83 5.01
CA HIS A 124 4.72 -7.62 4.04
C HIS A 124 4.89 -6.30 3.29
N HIS A 125 5.09 -5.17 3.97
CA HIS A 125 5.20 -3.86 3.30
C HIS A 125 6.42 -3.76 2.37
N ILE A 126 7.58 -4.30 2.78
CA ILE A 126 8.78 -4.32 1.93
C ILE A 126 8.61 -5.31 0.78
N GLY A 127 8.10 -6.51 1.05
CA GLY A 127 7.87 -7.53 0.03
C GLY A 127 6.87 -7.07 -1.03
N MET A 128 5.77 -6.45 -0.63
CA MET A 128 4.77 -5.90 -1.56
C MET A 128 5.32 -4.74 -2.39
N LEU A 129 6.16 -3.87 -1.82
CA LEU A 129 6.83 -2.81 -2.58
C LEU A 129 7.77 -3.39 -3.64
N ALA A 130 8.60 -4.36 -3.26
CA ALA A 130 9.52 -5.01 -4.19
C ALA A 130 8.77 -5.76 -5.31
N ALA A 131 7.74 -6.53 -4.95
CA ALA A 131 6.92 -7.26 -5.90
C ALA A 131 6.19 -6.32 -6.87
N ALA A 132 5.59 -5.24 -6.36
CA ALA A 132 4.91 -4.24 -7.19
C ALA A 132 5.88 -3.54 -8.15
N TRP A 133 7.10 -3.24 -7.71
CA TRP A 133 8.13 -2.62 -8.55
C TRP A 133 8.62 -3.57 -9.66
N ILE A 134 8.99 -4.80 -9.30
CA ILE A 134 9.44 -5.83 -10.25
C ILE A 134 8.35 -6.11 -11.28
N SER A 135 7.11 -6.30 -10.81
CA SER A 135 5.96 -6.53 -11.68
C SER A 135 5.74 -5.35 -12.64
N CYS A 136 5.77 -4.11 -12.16
CA CYS A 136 5.57 -2.95 -13.04
C CYS A 136 6.71 -2.75 -14.06
N LYS A 137 7.95 -3.12 -13.71
CA LYS A 137 9.11 -2.93 -14.58
C LYS A 137 9.24 -4.02 -15.64
N TYR A 138 9.10 -5.29 -15.23
CA TYR A 138 9.44 -6.45 -16.06
C TYR A 138 8.21 -7.18 -16.60
N PHE A 139 7.08 -7.13 -15.88
CA PHE A 139 5.86 -7.85 -16.21
C PHE A 139 4.66 -6.91 -16.22
N PRO A 140 4.65 -5.87 -17.09
CA PRO A 140 3.56 -4.92 -17.11
C PRO A 140 2.25 -5.62 -17.48
N GLY A 141 1.26 -5.54 -16.61
CA GLY A 141 -0.05 -6.16 -16.83
C GLY A 141 -0.12 -7.65 -16.46
N GLY A 142 -0.94 -8.40 -17.18
CA GLY A 142 -1.16 -9.82 -16.94
C GLY A 142 -1.84 -10.14 -15.60
N GLN A 143 -1.61 -11.35 -15.09
CA GLN A 143 -2.29 -11.87 -13.90
C GLN A 143 -1.98 -11.08 -12.61
N ALA A 144 -0.85 -10.37 -12.56
CA ALA A 144 -0.48 -9.53 -11.42
C ALA A 144 -1.48 -8.37 -11.18
N LEU A 145 -2.25 -7.97 -12.19
CA LEU A 145 -3.31 -6.97 -12.07
C LEU A 145 -4.45 -7.42 -11.13
N TYR A 146 -4.73 -8.72 -11.07
CA TYR A 146 -5.71 -9.26 -10.13
C TYR A 146 -5.25 -9.12 -8.67
N VAL A 147 -3.96 -9.25 -8.40
CA VAL A 147 -3.40 -8.99 -7.07
C VAL A 147 -3.64 -7.53 -6.67
N GLY A 148 -3.42 -6.59 -7.60
CA GLY A 148 -3.74 -5.18 -7.40
C GLY A 148 -5.24 -4.92 -7.15
N LEU A 149 -6.12 -5.58 -7.92
CA LEU A 149 -7.57 -5.49 -7.75
C LEU A 149 -8.03 -5.92 -6.36
N TYR A 150 -7.64 -7.13 -5.92
CA TYR A 150 -8.04 -7.64 -4.61
C TYR A 150 -7.38 -6.85 -3.47
N ASN A 151 -6.09 -6.49 -3.60
CA ASN A 151 -5.40 -5.72 -2.57
C ASN A 151 -6.08 -4.35 -2.36
N THR A 152 -6.38 -3.62 -3.42
CA THR A 152 -7.03 -2.30 -3.31
C THR A 152 -8.44 -2.38 -2.74
N PHE A 153 -9.19 -3.45 -3.01
CA PHE A 153 -10.46 -3.71 -2.35
C PHE A 153 -10.30 -3.93 -0.85
N VAL A 154 -9.43 -4.87 -0.44
CA VAL A 154 -9.20 -5.18 0.97
C VAL A 154 -8.66 -3.95 1.73
N HIS A 155 -7.73 -3.20 1.13
CA HIS A 155 -7.19 -1.98 1.72
C HIS A 155 -8.25 -0.87 1.84
N THR A 156 -9.21 -0.77 0.92
CA THR A 156 -10.35 0.15 1.08
C THR A 156 -11.13 -0.18 2.34
N VAL A 157 -11.48 -1.46 2.55
CA VAL A 157 -12.22 -1.91 3.75
C VAL A 157 -11.38 -1.71 5.02
N MET A 158 -10.08 -2.03 4.97
CA MET A 158 -9.16 -1.88 6.09
C MET A 158 -9.02 -0.41 6.52
N TYR A 159 -8.81 0.52 5.58
CA TYR A 159 -8.65 1.93 5.91
C TYR A 159 -9.97 2.58 6.33
N CYS A 160 -11.13 2.12 5.84
CA CYS A 160 -12.44 2.48 6.40
C CYS A 160 -12.53 2.11 7.88
N TYR A 161 -12.11 0.90 8.26
CA TYR A 161 -12.04 0.48 9.65
C TYR A 161 -11.07 1.35 10.48
N TYR A 162 -9.89 1.66 9.95
CA TYR A 162 -8.93 2.55 10.63
C TYR A 162 -9.46 3.99 10.78
N LEU A 163 -10.21 4.49 9.81
CA LEU A 163 -10.87 5.79 9.90
C LEU A 163 -11.91 5.80 11.02
N LEU A 164 -12.79 4.80 11.07
CA LEU A 164 -13.83 4.69 12.10
C LEU A 164 -13.22 4.62 13.51
N THR A 165 -12.18 3.81 13.68
CA THR A 165 -11.50 3.66 14.98
C THR A 165 -10.67 4.88 15.38
N ALA A 166 -10.16 5.67 14.42
CA ALA A 166 -9.52 6.95 14.69
C ALA A 166 -10.54 8.07 14.99
N TRP A 167 -11.72 8.01 14.38
CA TRP A 167 -12.81 8.95 14.62
C TRP A 167 -13.45 8.74 16.00
N ASN A 168 -13.72 7.50 16.37
CA ASN A 168 -14.16 7.17 17.73
C ASN A 168 -13.57 5.81 18.15
N SER A 169 -12.80 5.84 19.25
CA SER A 169 -12.13 4.68 19.84
C SER A 169 -13.08 3.57 20.27
N ASP A 170 -14.36 3.89 20.51
CA ASP A 170 -15.36 2.93 20.96
C ASP A 170 -15.75 1.95 19.84
N TYR A 171 -15.71 2.36 18.57
CA TYR A 171 -15.89 1.45 17.44
C TYR A 171 -14.76 0.42 17.31
N GLY A 172 -13.60 0.67 17.92
CA GLY A 172 -12.49 -0.29 17.97
C GLY A 172 -12.61 -1.32 19.10
N ARG A 173 -13.34 -0.99 20.17
CA ARG A 173 -13.56 -1.87 21.32
C ARG A 173 -14.75 -2.79 21.03
N GLY A 174 -14.45 -4.02 20.61
CA GLY A 174 -15.47 -5.03 20.30
C GLY A 174 -15.81 -5.19 18.83
N ALA A 175 -14.96 -4.68 17.93
CA ALA A 175 -15.08 -4.86 16.49
C ALA A 175 -14.97 -6.34 16.09
N TRP A 176 -16.09 -7.08 16.16
CA TRP A 176 -16.19 -8.50 15.83
C TRP A 176 -15.71 -8.80 14.40
N TRP A 177 -15.79 -7.81 13.51
CA TRP A 177 -15.35 -7.91 12.14
C TRP A 177 -13.85 -7.73 11.89
N LYS A 178 -13.07 -7.29 12.90
CA LYS A 178 -11.61 -7.09 12.79
C LYS A 178 -10.90 -8.38 12.37
N LYS A 179 -11.38 -9.53 12.87
CA LYS A 179 -10.85 -10.86 12.52
C LYS A 179 -11.01 -11.17 11.03
N TYR A 180 -12.10 -10.72 10.39
CA TYR A 180 -12.31 -10.92 8.95
C TYR A 180 -11.40 -10.02 8.13
N ILE A 181 -11.12 -8.80 8.59
CA ILE A 181 -10.14 -7.91 7.93
C ILE A 181 -8.76 -8.57 7.94
N THR A 182 -8.33 -9.16 9.06
CA THR A 182 -7.06 -9.90 9.15
C THR A 182 -7.05 -11.18 8.33
N LEU A 183 -8.19 -11.83 8.12
CA LEU A 183 -8.29 -13.02 7.25
C LEU A 183 -8.20 -12.66 5.76
N MET A 184 -8.71 -11.48 5.38
CA MET A 184 -8.71 -11.00 3.99
C MET A 184 -7.34 -10.45 3.55
N GLN A 185 -6.47 -10.12 4.50
CA GLN A 185 -5.16 -9.47 4.28
C GLN A 185 -4.04 -10.48 4.26
#